data_AF-A0A2R6R6P9-F1
#
_entry.id   AF-A0A2R6R6P9-F1
#
_cell.length_a   1.000
_cell.length_b   1.000
_cell.length_c   1.000
_cell.angle_alpha   90.00
_cell.angle_beta   90.00
_cell.angle_gamma   90.00
#
_symmetry.space_group_name_H-M   'P 1'
#
loop_
_entity.id
_entity.type
_entity.pdbx_description
1 polymer ?
#
loop_
_entity_poly.entity_id
_entity_poly.type
_entity_poly.pdbx_seq_one_letter_code
_entity_poly.pdbx_strand_id
1 'polypeptide(L)'
;MGLAQGLARCSGAPSTWLAIYKVCWSTGGCSSADLLAAFDDAILDVVDVLSVSLGSYPPLARYVEEVLSIGSFHPVAKGISVVCSAGNSGPYPETVINTAPWVITGVANTIDRAFPTAIVLGNNQTVVLCMPGMMWTSSIPLSLEKTAAVDADEDSARSCDAGFLNVILVRVKVVLCFQSRPQRSATNAARTVQEIEGVGVIFAQYPTKDVALSFGIPVFKWTLQ
;
A
#
# COMPACT_ATOMS: atom_id res chain seq x y z
N MET A 1 10.55 -17.45 11.22
CA MET A 1 9.24 -18.05 10.85
C MET A 1 8.27 -16.91 10.63
N GLY A 2 7.63 -16.82 9.46
CA GLY A 2 6.74 -15.71 9.10
C GLY A 2 5.35 -15.85 9.73
N LEU A 3 4.57 -14.77 9.72
CA LEU A 3 3.23 -14.72 10.31
C LEU A 3 2.20 -15.64 9.63
N ALA A 4 2.40 -15.97 8.36
CA ALA A 4 1.50 -16.80 7.57
C ALA A 4 2.11 -18.20 7.39
N GLN A 5 1.96 -19.08 8.39
CA GLN A 5 2.46 -20.45 8.27
C GLN A 5 1.61 -21.25 7.27
N GLY A 6 2.26 -21.85 6.29
CA GLY A 6 1.62 -22.67 5.26
C GLY A 6 2.52 -22.88 4.05
N LEU A 7 2.08 -23.72 3.11
CA LEU A 7 2.73 -23.89 1.82
C LEU A 7 2.27 -22.78 0.88
N ALA A 8 3.19 -21.93 0.43
CA ALA A 8 2.90 -20.96 -0.62
C ALA A 8 2.72 -21.70 -1.95
N ARG A 9 1.51 -21.65 -2.52
CA ARG A 9 1.20 -22.23 -3.83
C ARG A 9 0.29 -21.28 -4.59
N CYS A 10 0.58 -21.04 -5.86
CA CYS A 10 -0.40 -20.44 -6.75
C CYS A 10 -1.52 -21.46 -6.97
N SER A 11 -2.70 -21.21 -6.44
CA SER A 11 -3.79 -22.19 -6.48
C SER A 11 -4.26 -22.50 -7.91
N GLY A 12 -4.11 -21.55 -8.84
CA GLY A 12 -4.66 -21.63 -10.19
C GLY A 12 -3.78 -22.29 -11.27
N ALA A 13 -2.44 -22.37 -11.11
CA ALA A 13 -1.57 -22.74 -12.22
C ALA A 13 -0.19 -23.30 -11.80
N PRO A 14 -0.13 -24.45 -11.12
CA PRO A 14 1.11 -24.97 -10.52
C PRO A 14 2.17 -25.48 -11.51
N SER A 15 1.80 -25.75 -12.77
CA SER A 15 2.67 -26.32 -13.80
C SER A 15 2.84 -25.42 -15.02
N THR A 16 2.61 -24.11 -14.87
CA THR A 16 2.77 -23.14 -15.96
C THR A 16 4.21 -22.69 -16.10
N TRP A 17 4.61 -22.35 -17.34
CA TRP A 17 5.88 -21.70 -17.59
C TRP A 17 5.76 -20.20 -17.29
N LEU A 18 6.84 -19.63 -16.74
CA LEU A 18 6.90 -18.24 -16.35
C LEU A 18 7.95 -17.52 -17.20
N ALA A 19 7.52 -16.55 -17.99
CA ALA A 19 8.39 -15.57 -18.64
C ALA A 19 8.39 -14.28 -17.80
N ILE A 20 9.57 -13.69 -17.58
CA ILE A 20 9.74 -12.52 -16.72
C ILE A 20 10.32 -11.38 -17.56
N TYR A 21 9.52 -10.32 -17.72
CA TYR A 21 9.92 -9.08 -18.40
C TYR A 21 10.09 -7.98 -17.36
N LYS A 22 11.33 -7.50 -17.18
CA LYS A 22 11.63 -6.46 -16.19
C LYS A 22 11.60 -5.08 -16.84
N VAL A 23 10.59 -4.30 -16.48
CA VAL A 23 10.37 -2.95 -17.04
C VAL A 23 10.54 -1.81 -16.03
N CYS A 24 10.67 -2.14 -14.74
CA CYS A 24 10.77 -1.15 -13.67
C CYS A 24 12.13 -1.22 -12.97
N TRP A 25 12.70 -0.05 -12.71
CA TRP A 25 14.01 0.13 -12.09
C TRP A 25 13.93 1.09 -10.90
N SER A 26 14.79 0.88 -9.91
CA SER A 26 14.85 1.68 -8.68
C SER A 26 15.17 3.16 -8.97
N THR A 27 16.05 3.41 -9.94
CA THR A 27 16.60 4.74 -10.24
C THR A 27 15.78 5.55 -11.25
N GLY A 28 14.81 4.94 -11.93
CA GLY A 28 14.09 5.56 -13.05
C GLY A 28 12.61 5.20 -13.18
N GLY A 29 12.06 4.43 -12.23
CA GLY A 29 10.68 3.95 -12.32
C GLY A 29 10.48 2.98 -13.48
N CYS A 30 9.28 2.97 -14.04
CA CYS A 30 8.93 2.15 -15.19
C CYS A 30 8.85 3.05 -16.43
N SER A 31 9.82 2.90 -17.34
CA SER A 31 9.86 3.71 -18.57
C SER A 31 8.79 3.25 -19.55
N SER A 32 8.18 4.20 -20.25
CA SER A 32 7.23 3.90 -21.33
C SER A 32 7.85 3.08 -22.46
N ALA A 33 9.14 3.31 -22.76
CA ALA A 33 9.86 2.58 -23.79
C ALA A 33 10.08 1.11 -23.39
N ASP A 34 10.51 0.87 -22.14
CA ASP A 34 10.72 -0.48 -21.62
C ASP A 34 9.41 -1.27 -21.55
N LEU A 35 8.30 -0.58 -21.23
CA LEU A 35 6.98 -1.20 -21.19
C LEU A 35 6.51 -1.65 -22.58
N LEU A 36 6.66 -0.81 -23.61
CA LEU A 36 6.31 -1.17 -24.99
C LEU A 36 7.20 -2.29 -25.52
N ALA A 37 8.51 -2.23 -25.27
CA ALA A 37 9.43 -3.29 -25.65
C ALA A 37 9.05 -4.64 -25.03
N ALA A 38 8.66 -4.65 -23.75
CA ALA A 38 8.20 -5.87 -23.09
C ALA A 38 6.91 -6.44 -23.69
N PHE A 39 5.99 -5.59 -24.17
CA PHE A 39 4.79 -6.07 -24.87
C PHE A 39 5.15 -6.67 -26.22
N ASP A 40 6.07 -6.07 -26.97
CA ASP A 40 6.54 -6.61 -28.25
C ASP A 40 7.26 -7.96 -28.07
N ASP A 41 8.14 -8.07 -27.08
CA ASP A 41 8.84 -9.32 -26.75
C ASP A 41 7.84 -10.41 -26.30
N ALA A 42 6.85 -10.07 -25.47
CA ALA A 42 5.83 -11.02 -25.03
C ALA A 42 4.96 -11.54 -26.18
N ILE A 43 4.72 -10.71 -27.19
CA ILE A 43 4.02 -11.11 -28.41
C ILE A 43 4.88 -12.06 -29.25
N LEU A 44 6.19 -11.81 -29.35
CA LEU A 44 7.12 -12.66 -30.09
C LEU A 44 7.29 -14.03 -29.43
N ASP A 45 7.28 -14.06 -28.10
CA ASP A 45 7.37 -15.29 -27.31
C ASP A 45 6.05 -16.08 -27.23
N VAL A 46 4.96 -15.54 -27.81
CA VAL A 46 3.63 -16.18 -27.91
C VAL A 46 3.09 -16.61 -26.53
N VAL A 47 3.11 -15.68 -25.58
CA VAL A 47 2.55 -15.94 -24.23
C VAL A 47 1.02 -16.04 -24.25
N ASP A 48 0.43 -16.86 -23.38
CA ASP A 48 -1.04 -17.01 -23.31
C ASP A 48 -1.71 -15.90 -22.47
N VAL A 49 -1.08 -15.53 -21.35
CA VAL A 49 -1.61 -14.58 -20.37
C VAL A 49 -0.49 -13.65 -19.91
N LEU A 50 -0.78 -12.34 -19.91
CA LEU A 50 0.15 -11.31 -19.49
C LEU A 50 -0.40 -10.58 -18.25
N SER A 51 0.35 -10.64 -17.15
CA SER A 51 -0.01 -10.00 -15.88
C SER A 51 0.81 -8.73 -15.65
N VAL A 52 0.17 -7.56 -15.67
CA VAL A 52 0.81 -6.25 -15.54
C VAL A 52 0.25 -5.49 -14.35
N SER A 53 1.00 -5.44 -13.26
CA SER A 53 0.60 -4.67 -12.07
C SER A 53 1.16 -3.24 -12.10
N LEU A 54 0.89 -2.50 -13.18
CA LEU A 54 1.36 -1.13 -13.41
C LEU A 54 0.20 -0.23 -13.83
N GLY A 55 0.38 1.09 -13.68
CA GLY A 55 -0.56 2.09 -14.17
C GLY A 55 -0.17 3.50 -13.73
N SER A 56 -0.80 4.50 -14.33
CA SER A 56 -0.55 5.92 -14.07
C SER A 56 -1.48 6.47 -12.99
N TYR A 57 -1.03 7.50 -12.25
CA TYR A 57 -1.90 8.15 -11.26
C TYR A 57 -2.95 9.04 -11.97
N PRO A 58 -4.20 9.14 -11.48
CA PRO A 58 -5.20 10.04 -12.04
C PRO A 58 -4.73 11.51 -12.06
N PRO A 59 -5.15 12.33 -13.04
CA PRO A 59 -6.16 12.06 -14.06
C PRO A 59 -5.66 11.18 -15.21
N LEU A 60 -6.56 10.35 -15.75
CA LEU A 60 -6.25 9.48 -16.87
C LEU A 60 -6.19 10.25 -18.19
N ALA A 61 -5.15 9.95 -18.97
CA ALA A 61 -5.05 10.38 -20.35
C ALA A 61 -6.04 9.59 -21.24
N ARG A 62 -6.24 10.03 -22.48
CA ARG A 62 -7.02 9.26 -23.46
C ARG A 62 -6.31 7.93 -23.72
N TYR A 63 -7.04 6.89 -24.09
CA TYR A 63 -6.47 5.56 -24.41
C TYR A 63 -5.35 5.59 -25.47
N VAL A 64 -5.35 6.59 -26.35
CA VAL A 64 -4.36 6.79 -27.42
C VAL A 64 -3.06 7.47 -26.96
N GLU A 65 -3.04 8.01 -25.75
CA GLU A 65 -1.87 8.65 -25.13
C GLU A 65 -1.32 7.78 -23.98
N GLU A 66 -2.13 6.86 -23.48
CA GLU A 66 -1.73 5.97 -22.40
C GLU A 66 -0.98 4.74 -22.92
N VAL A 67 0.28 4.66 -22.53
CA VAL A 67 1.22 3.61 -22.97
C VAL A 67 0.73 2.21 -22.66
N LEU A 68 0.10 2.00 -21.50
CA LEU A 68 -0.42 0.69 -21.11
C LEU A 68 -1.65 0.30 -21.94
N SER A 69 -2.52 1.26 -22.28
CA SER A 69 -3.65 1.06 -23.20
C SER A 69 -3.16 0.69 -24.61
N ILE A 70 -2.17 1.43 -25.14
CA ILE A 70 -1.58 1.15 -26.47
C ILE A 70 -0.84 -0.19 -26.48
N GLY A 71 0.00 -0.44 -25.48
CA GLY A 71 0.81 -1.65 -25.35
C GLY A 71 -0.04 -2.91 -25.17
N SER A 72 -1.16 -2.82 -24.44
CA SER A 72 -2.08 -3.94 -24.24
C SER A 72 -3.01 -4.23 -25.42
N PHE A 73 -3.23 -3.27 -26.33
CA PHE A 73 -4.09 -3.49 -27.50
C PHE A 73 -3.52 -4.53 -28.47
N HIS A 74 -2.21 -4.45 -28.75
CA HIS A 74 -1.50 -5.35 -29.67
C HIS A 74 -1.51 -6.84 -29.26
N PRO A 75 -1.21 -7.22 -28.02
CA PRO A 75 -1.29 -8.62 -27.59
C PRO A 75 -2.75 -9.12 -27.59
N VAL A 76 -3.71 -8.29 -27.17
CA VAL A 76 -5.14 -8.68 -27.19
C VAL A 76 -5.65 -8.92 -28.62
N ALA A 77 -5.22 -8.09 -29.58
CA ALA A 77 -5.54 -8.30 -31.00
C ALA A 77 -4.98 -9.62 -31.56
N LYS A 78 -3.92 -10.16 -30.96
CA LYS A 78 -3.33 -11.46 -31.29
C LYS A 78 -3.87 -12.63 -30.47
N GLY A 79 -4.89 -12.40 -29.63
CA GLY A 79 -5.51 -13.42 -28.80
C GLY A 79 -4.87 -13.65 -27.43
N ILE A 80 -3.92 -12.79 -27.03
CA ILE A 80 -3.25 -12.86 -25.72
C ILE A 80 -4.05 -12.04 -24.70
N SER A 81 -4.41 -12.65 -23.57
CA SER A 81 -5.18 -11.96 -22.53
C SER A 81 -4.27 -11.14 -21.60
N VAL A 82 -4.65 -9.87 -21.34
CA VAL A 82 -3.89 -8.95 -20.48
C VAL A 82 -4.69 -8.64 -19.22
N VAL A 83 -4.06 -8.84 -18.05
CA VAL A 83 -4.65 -8.58 -16.74
C VAL A 83 -3.87 -7.46 -16.05
N CYS A 84 -4.58 -6.42 -15.60
CA CYS A 84 -3.98 -5.25 -14.95
C CYS A 84 -4.62 -4.93 -13.60
N SER A 85 -3.96 -4.12 -12.77
CA SER A 85 -4.50 -3.68 -11.48
C SER A 85 -5.38 -2.43 -11.61
N ALA A 86 -6.41 -2.29 -10.78
CA ALA A 86 -7.27 -1.10 -10.78
C ALA A 86 -6.58 0.18 -10.23
N GLY A 87 -5.43 0.01 -9.56
CA GLY A 87 -4.74 1.08 -8.82
C GLY A 87 -5.11 1.12 -7.33
N ASN A 88 -4.30 1.82 -6.55
CA ASN A 88 -4.42 1.93 -5.09
C ASN A 88 -4.89 3.33 -4.64
N SER A 89 -5.44 4.13 -5.56
CA SER A 89 -5.78 5.55 -5.32
C SER A 89 -7.18 5.77 -4.73
N GLY A 90 -7.88 4.70 -4.33
CA GLY A 90 -9.17 4.79 -3.64
C GLY A 90 -9.08 5.54 -2.30
N PRO A 91 -10.21 5.75 -1.58
CA PRO A 91 -11.55 5.19 -1.80
C PRO A 91 -12.52 6.11 -2.56
N TYR A 92 -12.05 7.23 -3.09
CA TYR A 92 -12.90 8.21 -3.77
C TYR A 92 -13.39 7.64 -5.12
N PRO A 93 -14.55 8.10 -5.62
CA PRO A 93 -14.99 7.72 -6.95
C PRO A 93 -13.99 8.18 -8.02
N GLU A 94 -13.99 7.51 -9.18
CA GLU A 94 -13.20 7.87 -10.37
C GLU A 94 -11.67 7.75 -10.20
N THR A 95 -11.20 6.88 -9.31
CA THR A 95 -9.76 6.65 -9.06
C THR A 95 -9.19 5.41 -9.76
N VAL A 96 -9.97 4.74 -10.61
CA VAL A 96 -9.52 3.54 -11.35
C VAL A 96 -8.60 3.97 -12.49
N ILE A 97 -7.45 3.29 -12.64
CA ILE A 97 -6.41 3.72 -13.59
C ILE A 97 -6.42 2.95 -14.91
N ASN A 98 -6.56 1.62 -14.87
CA ASN A 98 -6.59 0.79 -16.07
C ASN A 98 -8.04 0.57 -16.51
N THR A 99 -8.54 1.44 -17.39
CA THR A 99 -9.97 1.46 -17.81
C THR A 99 -10.18 0.99 -19.25
N ALA A 100 -9.12 0.56 -19.94
CA ALA A 100 -9.21 0.06 -21.30
C ALA A 100 -10.16 -1.16 -21.42
N PRO A 101 -11.11 -1.16 -22.37
CA PRO A 101 -12.14 -2.20 -22.45
C PRO A 101 -11.60 -3.58 -22.86
N TRP A 102 -10.40 -3.65 -23.43
CA TRP A 102 -9.75 -4.89 -23.83
C TRP A 102 -8.87 -5.52 -22.72
N VAL A 103 -8.70 -4.83 -21.58
CA VAL A 103 -7.88 -5.30 -20.46
C VAL A 103 -8.79 -5.80 -19.33
N ILE A 104 -8.36 -6.86 -18.65
CA ILE A 104 -9.04 -7.35 -17.45
C ILE A 104 -8.47 -6.59 -16.25
N THR A 105 -9.26 -5.69 -15.66
CA THR A 105 -8.83 -4.90 -14.50
C THR A 105 -9.23 -5.57 -13.19
N GLY A 106 -8.24 -6.10 -12.47
CA GLY A 106 -8.38 -6.70 -11.16
C GLY A 106 -8.48 -5.67 -10.04
N VAL A 107 -9.46 -5.86 -9.16
CA VAL A 107 -9.62 -5.10 -7.91
C VAL A 107 -9.09 -5.91 -6.73
N ALA A 108 -8.64 -5.21 -5.69
CA ALA A 108 -8.23 -5.85 -4.45
C ALA A 108 -9.43 -6.01 -3.51
N ASN A 109 -9.53 -7.18 -2.88
CA ASN A 109 -10.45 -7.42 -1.77
C ASN A 109 -9.71 -8.17 -0.65
N THR A 110 -10.21 -8.03 0.57
CA THR A 110 -9.69 -8.75 1.73
C THR A 110 -10.15 -10.20 1.72
N ILE A 111 -9.27 -11.10 2.15
CA ILE A 111 -9.60 -12.49 2.45
C ILE A 111 -10.09 -12.63 3.90
N ASP A 112 -10.60 -13.81 4.26
CA ASP A 112 -11.06 -14.18 5.60
C ASP A 112 -9.92 -14.20 6.65
N ARG A 113 -8.67 -14.30 6.21
CA ARG A 113 -7.48 -14.27 7.08
C ARG A 113 -7.05 -12.84 7.42
N ALA A 114 -6.91 -12.59 8.72
CA ALA A 114 -6.29 -11.38 9.28
C ALA A 114 -5.14 -11.71 10.23
N PHE A 115 -4.24 -10.75 10.48
CA PHE A 115 -3.15 -10.85 11.44
C PHE A 115 -3.39 -9.90 12.63
N PRO A 116 -4.27 -10.29 13.58
CA PRO A 116 -4.55 -9.47 14.74
C PRO A 116 -3.38 -9.48 15.72
N THR A 117 -3.11 -8.32 16.30
CA THR A 117 -2.21 -8.12 17.44
C THR A 117 -2.98 -7.42 18.55
N ALA A 118 -2.99 -8.03 19.74
CA ALA A 118 -3.61 -7.42 20.91
C ALA A 118 -2.60 -6.48 21.60
N ILE A 119 -3.04 -5.24 21.87
CA ILE A 119 -2.35 -4.33 22.78
C ILE A 119 -3.14 -4.27 24.08
N VAL A 120 -2.43 -4.37 25.21
CA VAL A 120 -2.99 -4.08 26.54
C VAL A 120 -2.59 -2.65 26.90
N LEU A 121 -3.58 -1.78 27.09
CA LEU A 121 -3.36 -0.42 27.57
C LEU A 121 -3.15 -0.41 29.09
N GLY A 122 -2.54 0.64 29.63
CA GLY A 122 -2.28 0.78 31.07
C GLY A 122 -3.55 0.81 31.95
N ASN A 123 -4.73 1.00 31.36
CA ASN A 123 -6.03 0.89 32.01
C ASN A 123 -6.62 -0.54 31.97
N ASN A 124 -5.81 -1.53 31.61
CA ASN A 124 -6.18 -2.94 31.46
C ASN A 124 -7.23 -3.21 30.36
N GLN A 125 -7.45 -2.26 29.45
CA GLN A 125 -8.27 -2.49 28.26
C GLN A 125 -7.41 -3.11 27.16
N THR A 126 -7.96 -4.10 26.47
CA THR A 126 -7.31 -4.75 25.33
C THR A 126 -7.91 -4.24 24.03
N VAL A 127 -7.06 -3.71 23.15
CA VAL A 127 -7.46 -3.28 21.80
C VAL A 127 -6.80 -4.21 20.80
N VAL A 128 -7.61 -4.82 19.93
CA VAL A 128 -7.12 -5.67 18.85
C VAL A 128 -6.88 -4.81 17.62
N LEU A 129 -5.64 -4.81 17.14
CA LEU A 129 -5.15 -4.00 16.03
C LEU A 129 -4.57 -4.95 14.96
N CYS A 130 -4.35 -4.49 13.74
CA CYS A 130 -3.78 -5.32 12.68
C CYS A 130 -2.32 -4.94 12.43
N MET A 131 -1.40 -5.89 12.64
CA MET A 131 0.04 -5.66 12.52
C MET A 131 0.75 -6.85 11.89
N PRO A 132 1.42 -6.66 10.74
CA PRO A 132 2.26 -7.67 10.15
C PRO A 132 3.73 -7.44 10.51
N GLY A 133 4.27 -8.28 11.39
CA GLY A 133 5.69 -8.64 11.38
C GLY A 133 6.54 -8.11 12.53
N MET A 134 5.93 -7.45 13.53
CA MET A 134 6.66 -7.03 14.74
C MET A 134 5.93 -7.50 15.99
N MET A 135 6.64 -8.28 16.80
CA MET A 135 6.20 -8.74 18.12
C MET A 135 6.95 -7.92 19.16
N TRP A 136 6.21 -7.28 20.06
CA TRP A 136 6.78 -6.53 21.17
C TRP A 136 6.30 -7.08 22.50
N THR A 137 7.21 -7.10 23.47
CA THR A 137 7.01 -7.69 24.79
C THR A 137 7.27 -6.69 25.93
N SER A 138 7.64 -5.44 25.63
CA SER A 138 7.93 -4.41 26.63
C SER A 138 6.83 -3.35 26.73
N SER A 139 6.53 -2.91 27.96
CA SER A 139 5.63 -1.80 28.25
C SER A 139 6.29 -0.47 27.87
N ILE A 140 5.63 0.31 27.01
CA ILE A 140 6.16 1.59 26.52
C ILE A 140 5.13 2.69 26.79
N PRO A 141 5.55 3.89 27.24
CA PRO A 141 4.65 5.01 27.44
C PRO A 141 3.98 5.47 26.14
N LEU A 142 2.65 5.58 26.18
CA LEU A 142 1.81 6.10 25.11
C LEU A 142 1.65 7.62 25.25
N SER A 143 1.82 8.36 24.16
CA SER A 143 1.54 9.80 24.11
C SER A 143 0.21 10.04 23.40
N LEU A 144 -0.83 10.45 24.14
CA LEU A 144 -2.21 10.49 23.65
C LEU A 144 -2.70 11.88 23.19
N GLU A 145 -2.19 12.97 23.78
CA GLU A 145 -2.95 14.24 23.73
C GLU A 145 -2.22 15.49 23.23
N LYS A 146 -0.89 15.46 23.03
CA LYS A 146 -0.20 16.67 22.53
C LYS A 146 1.14 16.33 21.92
N THR A 147 1.16 15.95 20.65
CA THR A 147 2.39 15.78 19.86
C THR A 147 2.64 16.94 18.90
N ALA A 148 1.73 17.92 18.85
CA ALA A 148 1.83 19.11 18.01
C ALA A 148 3.04 19.98 18.36
N ALA A 149 3.76 20.44 17.33
CA ALA A 149 4.70 21.54 17.44
C ALA A 149 3.97 22.85 17.79
N VAL A 150 4.69 23.83 18.36
CA VAL A 150 4.13 25.09 18.90
C VAL A 150 3.38 25.91 17.83
N ASP A 151 3.69 25.70 16.54
CA ASP A 151 3.10 26.40 15.38
C ASP A 151 2.38 25.44 14.40
N ALA A 152 1.98 24.25 14.84
CA ALA A 152 1.34 23.26 13.97
C ALA A 152 -0.18 23.42 13.94
N ASP A 153 -0.77 23.30 12.74
CA ASP A 153 -2.21 23.08 12.60
C ASP A 153 -2.61 21.80 13.33
N GLU A 154 -3.63 21.87 14.19
CA GLU A 154 -4.01 20.75 15.07
C GLU A 154 -4.37 19.51 14.24
N ASP A 155 -4.99 19.69 13.07
CA ASP A 155 -5.36 18.61 12.16
C ASP A 155 -4.13 17.94 11.52
N SER A 156 -3.11 18.71 11.12
CA SER A 156 -1.86 18.18 10.57
C SER A 156 -0.99 17.49 11.62
N ALA A 157 -0.94 18.03 12.84
CA ALA A 157 -0.27 17.39 13.96
C ALA A 157 -0.96 16.09 14.37
N ARG A 158 -2.30 16.08 14.38
CA ARG A 158 -3.13 14.90 14.64
C ARG A 158 -2.96 13.84 13.55
N SER A 159 -2.64 14.25 12.33
CA SER A 159 -2.37 13.34 11.20
C SER A 159 -0.91 12.87 11.09
N CYS A 160 -0.02 13.32 11.97
CA CYS A 160 1.41 13.00 11.98
C CYS A 160 2.12 13.37 10.67
N ASP A 161 1.78 14.53 10.12
CA ASP A 161 2.45 15.08 8.94
C ASP A 161 3.86 15.57 9.23
N ALA A 162 4.71 15.51 8.20
CA ALA A 162 6.10 15.91 8.30
C ALA A 162 6.21 17.40 8.70
N GLY A 163 7.00 17.66 9.74
CA GLY A 163 7.25 19.02 10.26
C GLY A 163 6.27 19.53 11.32
N PHE A 164 5.18 18.81 11.59
CA PHE A 164 4.14 19.24 12.54
C PHE A 164 4.23 18.57 13.91
N LEU A 165 5.19 17.67 14.10
CA LEU A 165 5.41 16.93 15.34
C LEU A 165 6.54 17.53 16.18
N ASN A 166 6.31 17.63 17.50
CA ASN A 166 7.33 18.07 18.44
C ASN A 166 8.27 16.91 18.81
N VAL A 167 9.55 17.07 18.45
CA VAL A 167 10.62 16.07 18.68
C VAL A 167 10.70 15.60 20.13
N ILE A 168 10.56 16.53 21.09
CA ILE A 168 10.70 16.22 22.53
C ILE A 168 9.54 15.34 23.02
N LEU A 169 8.36 15.51 22.45
CA LEU A 169 7.15 14.82 22.88
C LEU A 169 6.99 13.44 22.24
N VAL A 170 7.63 13.21 21.09
CA VAL A 170 7.55 11.98 20.30
C VAL A 170 8.70 11.01 20.60
N ARG A 171 9.87 11.52 20.97
CA ARG A 171 11.07 10.71 21.22
C ARG A 171 10.82 9.63 22.28
N VAL A 172 11.15 8.38 21.94
CA VAL A 172 11.01 7.19 22.81
C VAL A 172 9.55 6.84 23.20
N LYS A 173 8.55 7.44 22.54
CA LYS A 173 7.13 7.17 22.84
C LYS A 173 6.38 6.56 21.66
N VAL A 174 5.21 5.99 21.95
CA VAL A 174 4.22 5.60 20.95
C VAL A 174 3.26 6.77 20.69
N VAL A 175 3.04 7.12 19.43
CA VAL A 175 2.19 8.26 19.02
C VAL A 175 0.87 7.77 18.42
N LEU A 176 -0.24 8.38 18.80
CA LEU A 176 -1.55 8.18 18.15
C LEU A 176 -1.74 9.21 17.03
N CYS A 177 -1.93 8.73 15.81
CA CYS A 177 -2.18 9.52 14.60
C CYS A 177 -3.57 9.19 14.05
N PHE A 178 -4.28 10.16 13.48
CA PHE A 178 -5.57 9.95 12.83
C PHE A 178 -5.47 10.15 11.32
N GLN A 179 -6.26 9.41 10.56
CA GLN A 179 -6.36 9.58 9.12
C GLN A 179 -7.04 10.91 8.78
N SER A 180 -6.34 11.77 8.05
CA SER A 180 -6.87 13.04 7.53
C SER A 180 -6.98 13.03 6.00
N ARG A 181 -7.57 14.09 5.41
CA ARG A 181 -7.65 14.26 3.96
C ARG A 181 -6.27 14.32 3.28
N PRO A 182 -5.29 15.12 3.74
CA PRO A 182 -3.97 15.20 3.12
C PRO A 182 -3.13 13.94 3.35
N GLN A 183 -3.31 13.24 4.47
CA GLN A 183 -2.46 12.11 4.84
C GLN A 183 -3.28 10.86 5.15
N ARG A 184 -3.35 9.98 4.16
CA ARG A 184 -4.04 8.69 4.21
C ARG A 184 -3.08 7.52 4.39
N SER A 185 -1.79 7.77 4.26
CA SER A 185 -0.77 6.74 4.27
C SER A 185 -0.19 6.58 5.66
N ALA A 186 -0.56 5.47 6.32
CA ALA A 186 0.09 5.04 7.56
C ALA A 186 1.62 4.91 7.38
N THR A 187 2.10 4.63 6.16
CA THR A 187 3.52 4.57 5.82
C THR A 187 4.23 5.90 5.95
N ASN A 188 3.59 7.00 5.53
CA ASN A 188 4.19 8.31 5.63
C ASN A 188 4.25 8.76 7.10
N ALA A 189 3.15 8.58 7.84
CA ALA A 189 3.12 8.87 9.28
C ALA A 189 4.19 8.07 10.05
N ALA A 190 4.35 6.79 9.73
CA ALA A 190 5.37 5.93 10.32
C ALA A 190 6.80 6.41 10.02
N ARG A 191 7.06 6.84 8.78
CA ARG A 191 8.36 7.40 8.37
C ARG A 191 8.67 8.69 9.14
N THR A 192 7.71 9.61 9.22
CA THR A 192 7.88 10.85 9.98
C THR A 192 8.22 10.57 11.44
N VAL A 193 7.52 9.62 12.07
CA VAL A 193 7.78 9.25 13.47
C VAL A 193 9.13 8.54 13.61
N GLN A 194 9.55 7.75 12.62
CA GLN A 194 10.88 7.15 12.58
C GLN A 194 11.99 8.19 12.52
N GLU A 195 11.84 9.22 11.69
CA GLU A 195 12.79 10.33 11.55
C GLU A 195 12.99 11.10 12.86
N ILE A 196 11.98 11.08 13.73
CA ILE A 196 11.95 11.82 15.01
C ILE A 196 12.32 10.89 16.20
N GLU A 197 12.86 9.69 15.94
CA GLU A 197 13.20 8.69 16.97
C GLU A 197 12.00 8.25 17.83
N GLY A 198 10.80 8.27 17.24
CA GLY A 198 9.61 7.67 17.84
C GLY A 198 9.69 6.15 17.84
N VAL A 199 9.11 5.55 18.87
CA VAL A 199 9.26 4.11 19.14
C VAL A 199 8.14 3.32 18.45
N GLY A 200 6.94 3.89 18.31
CA GLY A 200 5.82 3.27 17.59
C GLY A 200 4.73 4.27 17.19
N VAL A 201 3.83 3.83 16.31
CA VAL A 201 2.68 4.61 15.84
C VAL A 201 1.40 3.80 16.00
N ILE A 202 0.33 4.42 16.47
CA ILE A 202 -1.04 3.90 16.35
C ILE A 202 -1.75 4.80 15.34
N PHE A 203 -2.10 4.26 14.17
CA PHE A 203 -2.79 4.97 13.11
C PHE A 203 -4.29 4.65 13.15
N ALA A 204 -5.09 5.58 13.66
CA ALA A 204 -6.54 5.51 13.66
C ALA A 204 -7.09 5.88 12.27
N GLN A 205 -7.70 4.91 11.59
CA GLN A 205 -8.29 5.07 10.27
C GLN A 205 -9.80 4.83 10.31
N TYR A 206 -10.50 5.42 9.34
CA TYR A 206 -11.92 5.12 9.11
C TYR A 206 -12.09 3.64 8.73
N PRO A 207 -13.30 3.06 8.84
CA PRO A 207 -13.56 1.66 8.51
C PRO A 207 -13.49 1.40 7.00
N THR A 208 -12.27 1.41 6.48
CA THR A 208 -11.87 0.86 5.19
C THR A 208 -11.22 -0.50 5.47
N LYS A 209 -11.60 -1.51 4.68
CA LYS A 209 -11.00 -2.86 4.76
C LYS A 209 -9.59 -2.83 4.17
N ASP A 210 -8.67 -2.15 4.84
CA ASP A 210 -7.32 -1.92 4.33
C ASP A 210 -6.38 -3.07 4.66
N VAL A 211 -5.43 -3.28 3.76
CA VAL A 211 -4.32 -4.21 3.97
C VAL A 211 -3.37 -3.65 5.04
N ALA A 212 -2.93 -4.51 5.95
CA ALA A 212 -1.90 -4.16 6.90
C ALA A 212 -0.53 -4.25 6.22
N LEU A 213 0.28 -3.20 6.36
CA LEU A 213 1.61 -3.11 5.77
C LEU A 213 2.66 -3.39 6.85
N SER A 214 3.77 -4.01 6.46
CA SER A 214 4.90 -4.25 7.37
C SER A 214 5.83 -3.04 7.32
N PHE A 215 6.26 -2.59 8.49
CA PHE A 215 7.01 -1.35 8.66
C PHE A 215 8.28 -1.60 9.46
N GLY A 216 9.28 -0.72 9.31
CA GLY A 216 10.51 -0.74 10.12
C GLY A 216 10.31 -0.29 11.58
N ILE A 217 9.11 0.20 11.90
CA ILE A 217 8.63 0.61 13.23
C ILE A 217 7.25 -0.01 13.43
N PRO A 218 6.82 -0.36 14.64
CA PRO A 218 5.46 -0.87 14.86
C PRO A 218 4.41 0.20 14.57
N VAL A 219 3.49 -0.06 13.62
CA VAL A 219 2.41 0.85 13.20
C VAL A 219 1.05 0.18 13.35
N PHE A 220 0.41 0.35 14.51
CA PHE A 220 -0.85 -0.30 14.79
C PHE A 220 -2.01 0.42 14.10
N LYS A 221 -2.76 -0.27 13.24
CA LYS A 221 -3.97 0.31 12.65
C LYS A 221 -5.17 0.12 13.57
N TRP A 222 -5.81 1.22 13.98
CA TRP A 222 -7.05 1.22 14.76
C TRP A 222 -8.21 1.68 13.90
N THR A 223 -9.28 0.90 13.83
CA THR A 223 -10.49 1.27 13.10
C THR A 223 -11.48 1.96 14.03
N LEU A 224 -11.88 3.20 13.70
CA LEU A 224 -12.95 3.90 14.42
C LEU A 224 -14.31 3.30 14.01
N GLN A 225 -15.08 2.80 15.00
CA GLN A 225 -16.46 2.33 14.81
C GLN A 225 -17.45 3.49 14.91
#